data_AF-I3D434-F1
#
_entry.id   AF-I3D434-F1
#
_cell.length_a   1.000
_cell.length_b   1.000
_cell.length_c   1.000
_cell.angle_alpha   90.00
_cell.angle_beta   90.00
_cell.angle_gamma   90.00
#
_symmetry.space_group_name_H-M   'P 1'
#
loop_
_entity.id
_entity.type
_entity.pdbx_description
1 polymer ?
#
loop_
_entity_poly.entity_id
_entity_poly.type
_entity_poly.pdbx_seq_one_letter_code
_entity_poly.pdbx_strand_id
1 'polypeptide(L)' 'MANFKLTISDIKGKSVSKELKDNDANALLGLQLGNETDAAIVGL' A
#
# COMPACT_ATOMS: atom_id res chain seq x y z
N MET A 1 18.26 -2.79 -4.41
CA MET A 1 17.22 -1.83 -3.97
C MET A 1 15.90 -2.30 -4.54
N ALA A 2 14.89 -2.49 -3.69
CA ALA A 2 13.56 -2.92 -4.12
C ALA A 2 12.69 -1.67 -4.31
N ASN A 3 12.00 -1.58 -5.44
CA ASN A 3 10.98 -0.55 -5.64
C ASN A 3 9.62 -1.16 -5.26
N PHE A 4 8.87 -0.48 -4.40
CA PHE A 4 7.57 -0.94 -3.93
C PHE A 4 6.47 -0.28 -4.75
N LYS A 5 5.60 -1.09 -5.33
CA LYS A 5 4.41 -0.62 -6.04
C LYS A 5 3.16 -1.04 -5.26
N LEU A 6 2.34 -0.08 -4.87
CA LEU A 6 1.05 -0.30 -4.22
C LEU A 6 -0.08 -0.13 -5.23
N THR A 7 -0.92 -1.15 -5.34
CA THR A 7 -2.14 -1.11 -6.14
C THR A 7 -3.35 -1.19 -5.21
N ILE A 8 -4.16 -0.14 -5.22
CA ILE A 8 -5.37 -0.02 -4.41
C ILE A 8 -6.54 -0.18 -5.36
N SER A 9 -7.40 -1.15 -5.08
CA SER A 9 -8.60 -1.40 -5.87
C SER A 9 -9.83 -1.22 -5.00
N ASP A 10 -10.73 -0.36 -5.44
CA ASP A 10 -12.04 -0.17 -4.85
C ASP A 10 -13.01 -1.25 -5.36
N ILE A 11 -14.00 -1.60 -4.53
CA ILE A 11 -15.03 -2.58 -4.85
C ILE A 11 -15.87 -2.19 -6.08
N LYS A 12 -15.91 -0.91 -6.44
CA LYS A 12 -16.59 -0.40 -7.65
C LYS A 12 -15.78 -0.61 -8.93
N GLY A 13 -14.63 -1.30 -8.85
CA GLY A 13 -13.77 -1.62 -10.00
C GLY A 13 -12.81 -0.50 -10.40
N LYS A 14 -12.56 0.48 -9.52
CA LYS A 14 -11.52 1.50 -9.74
C LYS A 14 -10.23 1.06 -9.10
N SER A 15 -9.15 1.04 -9.87
CA SER A 15 -7.82 0.72 -9.36
C SER A 15 -6.86 1.89 -9.58
N VAL A 16 -6.09 2.22 -8.56
CA VAL A 16 -4.98 3.18 -8.64
C VAL A 16 -3.69 2.45 -8.29
N SER A 17 -2.64 2.71 -9.06
CA SER A 17 -1.31 2.16 -8.78
C SER A 17 -0.35 3.30 -8.52
N LYS A 18 0.43 3.21 -7.45
CA LYS A 18 1.37 4.24 -7.03
C LYS A 18 2.69 3.59 -6.62
N GLU A 19 3.79 4.28 -6.89
CA GLU A 19 5.08 3.91 -6.34
C GLU A 19 5.16 4.41 -4.89
N LEU A 20 5.54 3.52 -3.98
CA LEU A 20 5.82 3.83 -2.59
C LEU A 20 7.32 4.06 -2.42
N LYS A 21 7.66 5.05 -1.61
CA LYS A 21 9.03 5.19 -1.11
C LYS A 21 9.28 4.13 -0.05
N ASP A 22 10.55 3.76 0.14
CA ASP A 22 10.95 2.78 1.16
C ASP A 22 10.40 3.11 2.55
N ASN A 23 10.33 4.41 2.90
CA ASN A 23 9.84 4.85 4.22
C ASN A 23 8.34 4.54 4.42
N ASP A 24 7.52 4.72 3.38
CA ASP A 24 6.08 4.44 3.42
C ASP A 24 5.82 2.93 3.32
N ALA A 25 6.63 2.22 2.52
CA ALA A 25 6.55 0.76 2.42
C ALA A 25 6.94 0.05 3.72
N ASN A 26 7.81 0.65 4.53
CA ASN A 26 8.25 0.10 5.80
C ASN A 26 7.08 -0.10 6.78
N ALA A 27 6.07 0.77 6.73
CA ALA A 27 4.86 0.66 7.54
C ALA A 27 3.99 -0.56 7.19
N LEU A 28 4.15 -1.10 5.98
CA LEU A 28 3.46 -2.30 5.53
C LEU A 28 4.24 -3.59 5.81
N LEU A 29 5.50 -3.50 6.24
CA LEU A 29 6.33 -4.69 6.48
C LEU A 29 5.85 -5.40 7.75
N GLY A 30 5.71 -6.72 7.65
CA GLY A 30 5.23 -7.57 8.75
C GLY A 30 3.71 -7.66 8.88
N LEU A 31 2.95 -6.90 8.09
CA LEU A 31 1.50 -7.12 7.95
C LEU A 31 1.22 -8.43 7.21
N GLN A 32 0.17 -9.12 7.61
CA GLN A 32 -0.31 -10.33 6.94
C GLN A 32 -1.43 -10.01 5.95
N LEU A 33 -1.60 -10.90 4.98
CA LEU A 33 -2.72 -10.82 4.04
C LEU A 33 -4.06 -10.89 4.79
N GLY A 34 -4.95 -9.96 4.47
CA GLY A 34 -6.25 -9.85 5.13
C GLY A 34 -6.26 -8.93 6.36
N ASN A 35 -5.13 -8.35 6.76
CA ASN A 35 -5.15 -7.28 7.76
C ASN A 35 -5.78 -6.00 7.20
N GLU A 36 -6.64 -5.40 8.00
CA GLU A 36 -7.13 -4.05 7.78
C GLU A 36 -6.08 -3.06 8.26
N THR A 37 -5.78 -2.06 7.45
CA THR A 37 -4.77 -1.05 7.75
C THR A 37 -5.24 0.32 7.27
N ASP A 38 -4.83 1.36 7.98
CA ASP A 38 -5.23 2.73 7.64
C ASP A 38 -4.43 3.23 6.43
N ALA A 39 -5.09 3.83 5.44
CA ALA A 39 -4.45 4.37 4.25
C ALA A 39 -3.45 5.51 4.58
N ALA A 40 -3.63 6.20 5.71
CA ALA A 40 -2.74 7.25 6.15
C ALA A 40 -1.32 6.74 6.45
N ILE A 41 -1.15 5.46 6.81
CA ILE A 41 0.20 4.90 7.12
C ILE A 41 1.10 4.85 5.88
N VAL A 42 0.50 4.89 4.69
CA VAL A 42 1.18 4.96 3.40
C VAL A 42 0.99 6.31 2.70
N GLY A 43 0.53 7.33 3.44
CA GLY A 43 0.38 8.70 2.96
C GLY A 43 -0.66 8.87 1.85
N LEU A 44 -1.76 8.11 1.91
CA LEU A 44 -2.96 8.29 1.09
C LEU A 44 -4.03 9.10 1.82
#